data_AF-A0A835EG34-F1
#
_entry.id   AF-A0A835EG34-F1
#
_cell.length_a   1.000
_cell.length_b   1.000
_cell.length_c   1.000
_cell.angle_alpha   90.00
_cell.angle_beta   90.00
_cell.angle_gamma   90.00
#
_symmetry.space_group_name_H-M   'P 1'
#
loop_
_entity.id
_entity.type
_entity.pdbx_description
1 polymer ?
#
loop_
_entity_poly.entity_id
_entity_poly.type
_entity_poly.pdbx_seq_one_letter_code
_entity_poly.pdbx_strand_id
1 'polypeptide(L)' 'MDDASVQAPEHRPVSASPVADATGVPAIDLSPLIAATPPSYRGCWDALTAEVGTACHEWGFFVAVGHECTSSPW' A
#
# COMPACT_ATOMS: atom_id res chain seq x y z
N MET A 1 -18.04 -26.28 17.95
CA MET A 1 -17.08 -25.18 17.70
C MET A 1 -15.72 -25.85 17.71
N ASP A 2 -14.98 -25.77 16.61
CA ASP A 2 -13.71 -26.49 16.45
C ASP A 2 -12.58 -25.67 17.09
N ASP A 3 -11.85 -26.25 18.05
CA ASP A 3 -10.75 -25.59 18.77
C ASP A 3 -9.66 -25.06 17.82
N ALA A 4 -9.57 -25.60 16.60
CA ALA A 4 -8.65 -25.15 15.56
C ALA A 4 -8.86 -23.70 15.08
N SER A 5 -10.02 -23.10 15.36
CA SER A 5 -10.31 -21.71 15.00
C SER A 5 -9.91 -20.69 16.08
N VAL A 6 -9.52 -21.16 17.27
CA VAL A 6 -9.07 -20.30 18.36
C VAL A 6 -7.59 -19.98 18.16
N GLN A 7 -7.28 -18.71 17.93
CA GLN A 7 -5.88 -18.28 17.79
C GLN A 7 -5.10 -18.49 19.10
N ALA A 8 -3.86 -18.98 18.98
CA ALA A 8 -2.93 -19.07 20.09
C ALA A 8 -2.77 -17.70 20.80
N PRO A 9 -2.48 -17.66 22.10
CA PRO A 9 -2.42 -16.41 22.87
C PRO A 9 -1.52 -15.33 22.26
N GLU A 10 -0.41 -15.74 21.63
CA GLU A 10 0.55 -14.87 20.93
C GLU A 10 0.04 -14.23 19.63
N HIS A 11 -1.00 -14.79 19.01
CA HIS A 11 -1.63 -14.25 17.80
C HIS A 11 -2.91 -13.45 18.09
N ARG A 12 -3.36 -13.45 19.34
CA ARG A 12 -4.56 -12.74 19.73
C ARG A 12 -4.30 -11.23 19.64
N PRO A 13 -5.27 -10.43 19.18
CA PRO A 13 -5.17 -8.98 19.26
C PRO A 13 -4.90 -8.54 20.71
N VAL A 14 -3.81 -7.81 20.92
CA VAL A 14 -3.51 -7.19 22.21
C VAL A 14 -4.45 -6.01 22.39
N SER A 15 -5.62 -6.25 22.98
CA SER A 15 -6.70 -5.27 23.18
C SER A 15 -6.37 -4.14 24.16
N ALA A 16 -5.10 -3.88 24.46
CA ALA A 16 -4.65 -2.94 25.48
C ALA A 16 -3.69 -1.86 24.95
N SER A 17 -3.19 -1.98 23.73
CA SER A 17 -2.45 -0.89 23.10
C SER A 17 -3.31 -0.36 21.96
N PRO A 18 -3.58 0.96 21.88
CA PRO A 18 -3.95 1.50 20.57
C PRO A 18 -2.84 1.01 19.64
N VAL A 19 -3.22 0.34 18.54
CA VAL A 19 -2.32 0.20 17.40
C VAL A 19 -1.79 1.60 17.21
N ALA A 20 -0.50 1.83 17.48
CA ALA A 20 0.07 3.13 17.21
C ALA A 20 -0.34 3.43 15.78
N ASP A 21 -1.09 4.51 15.55
CA ASP A 21 -1.40 4.96 14.20
C ASP A 21 -0.06 4.84 13.48
N ALA A 22 0.00 4.00 12.45
CA ALA A 22 1.22 3.78 11.70
C ALA A 22 1.43 5.05 10.85
N THR A 23 1.68 6.17 11.54
CA THR A 23 1.94 7.48 10.99
C THR A 23 3.28 7.35 10.29
N GLY A 24 3.24 7.34 8.96
CA GLY A 24 4.45 7.28 8.14
C GLY A 24 4.51 6.11 7.15
N VAL A 25 3.55 5.17 7.15
CA VAL A 25 3.49 4.18 6.07
C VAL A 25 3.45 4.92 4.72
N PRO A 26 4.35 4.61 3.77
CA PRO A 26 4.39 5.29 2.49
C PRO A 26 3.07 5.08 1.73
N ALA A 27 2.45 6.18 1.31
CA ALA A 27 1.31 6.16 0.41
C ALA A 27 1.76 6.69 -0.95
N ILE A 28 1.71 5.86 -1.98
CA ILE A 28 2.19 6.19 -3.34
C ILE A 28 0.98 6.37 -4.26
N ASP A 29 0.88 7.55 -4.88
CA ASP A 29 -0.18 7.88 -5.83
C ASP A 29 0.18 7.41 -7.25
N LEU A 30 -0.68 6.58 -7.83
CA LEU A 30 -0.52 6.01 -9.17
C LEU A 30 -1.26 6.79 -10.27
N SER A 31 -2.10 7.77 -9.92
CA SER A 31 -2.83 8.60 -10.89
C SER A 31 -1.93 9.29 -11.92
N PRO A 32 -0.68 9.72 -11.62
CA PRO A 32 0.22 10.27 -12.62
C PRO A 32 0.50 9.34 -13.81
N LEU A 33 0.52 8.02 -13.60
CA LEU A 33 0.70 7.05 -14.70
C LEU A 33 -0.47 7.06 -15.67
N ILE A 34 -1.67 7.28 -15.15
CA ILE A 34 -2.92 7.25 -15.88
C ILE A 34 -3.14 8.57 -16.63
N ALA A 35 -2.71 9.69 -16.02
CA ALA A 35 -2.79 11.03 -16.61
C ALA A 35 -1.60 11.40 -17.52
N ALA A 36 -0.54 10.59 -17.54
CA ALA A 36 0.66 10.91 -18.31
C ALA A 36 0.38 10.94 -19.82
N THR A 37 1.15 11.76 -20.53
CA THR A 37 1.12 11.88 -21.99
C THR A 37 2.47 11.44 -22.57
N PRO A 38 2.58 11.14 -23.89
CA PRO A 38 3.82 10.71 -24.53
C PRO A 38 5.10 11.47 -24.12
N PRO A 39 5.12 12.81 -24.04
CA PRO A 39 6.32 13.53 -23.63
C PRO A 39 6.65 13.40 -22.13
N SER A 40 5.68 13.07 -21.27
CA SER A 40 5.86 13.00 -19.81
C SER A 40 6.00 11.59 -19.25
N TYR A 41 5.75 10.54 -20.05
CA TYR A 41 5.77 9.15 -19.59
C TYR A 41 7.06 8.77 -18.88
N ARG A 42 8.22 9.09 -19.47
CA ARG A 42 9.51 8.66 -18.91
C ARG A 42 9.76 9.27 -17.53
N GLY A 43 9.54 10.57 -17.38
CA GLY A 43 9.70 11.26 -16.09
C GLY A 43 8.71 10.76 -15.03
N CYS A 44 7.47 10.48 -15.43
CA CYS A 44 6.46 9.90 -14.54
C CYS A 44 6.87 8.51 -14.03
N TRP A 45 7.38 7.64 -14.92
CA TRP A 45 7.86 6.31 -14.55
C TRP A 45 9.11 6.36 -13.69
N ASP A 46 10.08 7.23 -14.01
CA ASP A 46 11.32 7.35 -13.26
C ASP A 46 11.05 7.85 -11.82
N ALA A 47 10.18 8.85 -11.66
CA ALA A 47 9.77 9.36 -10.35
C ALA A 47 9.06 8.30 -9.52
N LEU A 48 8.07 7.61 -10.10
CA LEU A 48 7.32 6.58 -9.40
C LEU A 48 8.20 5.39 -8.99
N THR A 49 9.11 4.97 -9.88
CA THR A 49 10.02 3.86 -9.59
C THR A 49 10.96 4.19 -8.43
N ALA A 50 11.39 5.45 -8.31
CA ALA A 50 12.18 5.91 -7.18
C ALA A 50 11.38 5.83 -5.86
N GLU A 51 10.14 6.33 -5.84
CA GLU A 51 9.29 6.28 -4.64
C GLU A 51 8.97 4.83 -4.21
N VAL A 52 8.63 3.96 -5.16
CA VAL A 52 8.40 2.53 -4.90
C VAL A 52 9.67 1.87 -4.38
N GLY A 53 10.82 2.15 -5.00
CA GLY A 53 12.11 1.62 -4.57
C GLY A 53 12.46 2.00 -3.13
N THR A 54 12.29 3.28 -2.78
CA THR A 54 12.51 3.78 -1.41
C THR A 54 11.55 3.14 -0.42
N ALA A 55 10.25 3.04 -0.74
CA ALA A 55 9.29 2.43 0.16
C ALA A 55 9.58 0.93 0.38
N CYS A 56 9.90 0.19 -0.68
CA CYS A 56 10.29 -1.21 -0.57
C CYS A 56 11.58 -1.40 0.25
N HIS A 57 12.55 -0.49 0.13
CA HIS A 57 13.80 -0.57 0.88
C HIS A 57 13.64 -0.25 2.37
N GLU A 58 12.95 0.85 2.69
CA GLU A 58 12.85 1.36 4.06
C GLU A 58 11.71 0.69 4.86
N TRP A 59 10.63 0.27 4.19
CA TRP A 59 9.44 -0.28 4.85
C TRP A 59 9.13 -1.73 4.46
N GLY A 60 9.54 -2.19 3.28
CA GLY A 60 9.15 -3.49 2.73
C GLY A 60 7.72 -3.55 2.19
N PHE A 61 6.93 -2.48 2.37
CA PHE A 61 5.57 -2.34 1.82
C PHE A 61 5.17 -0.85 1.69
N PHE A 62 4.10 -0.61 0.96
CA PHE A 62 3.47 0.72 0.82
C PHE A 62 1.97 0.56 0.55
N VAL A 63 1.23 1.65 0.71
CA VAL A 63 -0.17 1.75 0.29
C VAL A 63 -0.23 2.41 -1.08
N ALA A 64 -0.80 1.74 -2.07
CA ALA A 64 -1.06 2.36 -3.36
C ALA A 64 -2.41 3.10 -3.33
N VAL A 65 -2.45 4.34 -3.83
CA VAL A 65 -3.67 5.12 -4.04
C VAL A 65 -3.77 5.56 -5.51
N GLY A 66 -4.93 6.02 -5.96
CA GLY A 66 -5.10 6.46 -7.37
C GLY A 66 -4.83 5.35 -8.40
N HIS A 67 -5.03 4.09 -8.00
CA HIS A 67 -4.77 2.92 -8.84
C HIS A 67 -5.95 2.55 -9.74
N GLU A 68 -6.99 3.41 -9.83
CA GLU A 68 -8.37 3.11 -10.25
C GLU A 68 -8.54 1.86 -11.12
N CYS A 69 -8.76 0.72 -10.47
CA CYS A 69 -9.45 -0.39 -11.08
C CYS A 69 -10.94 -0.03 -11.00
N THR A 70 -11.46 0.60 -12.05
CA THR A 70 -12.91 0.70 -12.20
C THR A 70 -13.43 -0.74 -12.18
N SER A 71 -14.08 -1.14 -11.08
CA SER A 71 -14.94 -2.32 -11.07
C SER A 71 -16.02 -2.02 -12.09
N SER A 72 -15.77 -2.50 -13.29
CA SER A 72 -16.73 -2.44 -14.37
C SER A 72 -17.99 -3.20 -13.90
N PRO A 73 -19.20 -2.64 -14.05
CA PRO A 73 -20.42 -3.25 -13.53
C PRO A 73 -20.93 -4.44 -14.39
N TRP A 74 -20.07 -5.07 -15.20
CA TRP A 74 -20.43 -6.19 -16.08
C TRP A 74 -19.98 -7.52 -15.49
#